data_AF-A0A1V2ZER9-F1
#
_entry.id   AF-A0A1V2ZER9-F1
#
_cell.length_a   1.000
_cell.length_b   1.000
_cell.length_c   1.000
_cell.angle_alpha   90.00
_cell.angle_beta   90.00
_cell.angle_gamma   90.00
#
_symmetry.space_group_name_H-M   'P 1'
#
loop_
_entity.id
_entity.type
_entity.pdbx_description
1 polymer ?
#
loop_
_entity_poly.entity_id
_entity_poly.type
_entity_poly.pdbx_seq_one_letter_code
_entity_poly.pdbx_strand_id
1 'polypeptide(L)'
;MTPRECSELLTYASIIDNRTVAPETVQAWMEVLGHLDVTLARQAIIQHRRESTEYLMPAHVIRGAQRLRAASRAIESAPTCSRHPGYILTRLEPICARCQREEQEGD
;
A
#
# COMPACT_ATOMS: atom_id res chain seq x y z
N MET A 1 3.57 0.44 -13.87
CA MET A 1 4.46 1.60 -14.02
C MET A 1 5.10 1.60 -15.39
N THR A 2 5.57 2.75 -15.85
CA THR A 2 6.29 2.92 -17.12
C THR A 2 7.80 2.72 -16.94
N PRO A 3 8.57 2.48 -18.03
CA PRO A 3 10.04 2.38 -17.94
C PRO A 3 10.70 3.61 -17.33
N ARG A 4 10.18 4.80 -17.62
CA ARG A 4 10.65 6.07 -17.02
C ARG A 4 10.45 6.07 -15.51
N GLU A 5 9.25 5.76 -15.05
CA GLU A 5 8.93 5.66 -13.62
C GLU A 5 9.81 4.62 -12.91
N CYS A 6 10.07 3.48 -13.54
CA CYS A 6 10.96 2.46 -12.97
C CYS A 6 12.42 2.93 -12.89
N SER A 7 12.90 3.68 -13.89
CA SER A 7 14.23 4.29 -13.87
C SER A 7 14.36 5.30 -12.73
N GLU A 8 13.35 6.15 -12.56
CA GLU A 8 13.30 7.13 -11.46
C GLU A 8 13.25 6.42 -10.09
N LEU A 9 12.46 5.35 -9.98
CA LEU A 9 12.38 4.51 -8.77
C LEU A 9 13.73 3.86 -8.41
N LEU A 10 14.44 3.32 -9.40
CA LEU A 10 15.75 2.70 -9.21
C LEU A 10 16.84 3.72 -8.88
N THR A 11 16.77 4.90 -9.49
CA THR A 11 17.65 6.04 -9.17
C THR A 11 17.44 6.50 -7.73
N TYR A 12 16.19 6.50 -7.24
CA TYR A 12 15.93 6.75 -5.83
C TYR A 12 16.52 5.67 -4.92
N ALA A 13 16.37 4.39 -5.29
CA ALA A 13 16.93 3.29 -4.52
C ALA A 13 18.47 3.34 -4.45
N SER A 14 19.14 3.73 -5.54
CA SER A 14 20.60 3.81 -5.58
C SER A 14 21.21 4.88 -4.69
N ILE A 15 20.50 5.97 -4.43
CA ILE A 15 20.94 6.98 -3.45
C ILE A 15 21.07 6.35 -2.05
N ILE A 16 20.27 5.33 -1.74
CA ILE A 16 20.21 4.73 -0.40
C ILE A 16 21.13 3.53 -0.27
N ASP A 17 21.19 2.67 -1.28
CA ASP A 17 21.95 1.40 -1.20
C ASP A 17 23.12 1.29 -2.18
N ASN A 18 23.46 2.41 -2.81
CA ASN A 18 24.64 2.57 -3.65
C ASN A 18 24.70 1.59 -4.83
N ARG A 19 23.54 1.16 -5.36
CA ARG A 19 23.48 0.34 -6.58
C ARG A 19 23.83 1.15 -7.83
N THR A 20 24.41 0.50 -8.82
CA THR A 20 24.54 1.06 -10.17
C THR A 20 23.24 0.81 -10.95
N VAL A 21 22.69 1.86 -11.55
CA VAL A 21 21.50 1.77 -12.40
C VAL A 21 21.93 1.88 -13.85
N ALA A 22 21.89 0.76 -14.57
CA ALA A 22 22.12 0.70 -16.01
C ALA A 22 20.80 0.47 -16.76
N PRO A 23 20.70 0.79 -18.06
CA PRO A 23 19.49 0.56 -18.85
C PRO A 23 18.98 -0.88 -18.77
N GLU A 24 19.88 -1.86 -18.78
CA GLU A 24 19.57 -3.29 -18.67
C GLU A 24 18.97 -3.62 -17.30
N THR A 25 19.43 -2.96 -16.23
CA THR A 25 18.85 -3.10 -14.89
C THR A 25 17.42 -2.58 -14.85
N VAL A 26 17.15 -1.45 -15.50
CA VAL A 26 15.79 -0.90 -15.59
C VAL A 26 14.87 -1.85 -16.35
N GLN A 27 15.33 -2.41 -17.47
CA GLN A 27 14.55 -3.40 -18.24
C GLN A 27 14.23 -4.65 -17.41
N ALA A 28 15.24 -5.24 -16.76
CA ALA A 28 15.04 -6.42 -15.91
C ALA A 28 14.07 -6.15 -14.75
N TRP A 29 14.14 -4.96 -14.14
CA TRP A 29 13.18 -4.57 -13.09
C TRP A 29 11.79 -4.28 -13.65
N MET A 30 11.69 -3.74 -14.87
CA MET A 30 10.41 -3.50 -15.55
C MET A 30 9.66 -4.79 -15.85
N GLU A 31 10.35 -5.86 -16.25
CA GLU A 31 9.74 -7.18 -16.45
C GLU A 31 9.07 -7.69 -15.17
N VAL A 32 9.65 -7.38 -14.01
CA VAL A 32 9.18 -7.86 -12.70
C VAL A 32 8.15 -6.91 -12.07
N LEU A 33 8.37 -5.60 -12.15
CA LEU A 33 7.60 -4.58 -11.43
C LEU A 33 6.62 -3.80 -12.32
N GLY A 34 6.63 -4.01 -13.64
CA GLY A 34 5.85 -3.22 -14.60
C GLY A 34 4.34 -3.18 -14.31
N HIS A 35 3.82 -4.20 -13.62
CA HIS A 35 2.41 -4.30 -13.22
C HIS A 35 2.05 -3.49 -11.95
N LEU A 36 3.04 -2.95 -11.22
CA LEU A 36 2.81 -2.19 -9.99
C LEU A 36 2.55 -0.70 -10.28
N ASP A 37 1.77 -0.07 -9.40
CA ASP A 37 1.69 1.37 -9.32
C ASP A 37 3.00 1.95 -8.75
N VAL A 38 3.51 3.05 -9.33
CA VAL A 38 4.79 3.64 -8.95
C VAL A 38 4.75 4.22 -7.53
N THR A 39 3.61 4.76 -7.09
CA THR A 39 3.45 5.34 -5.76
C THR A 39 3.54 4.26 -4.70
N LEU A 40 2.83 3.14 -4.91
CA LEU A 40 2.91 1.97 -4.02
C LEU A 40 4.32 1.37 -4.00
N ALA A 41 4.99 1.27 -5.15
CA ALA A 41 6.36 0.78 -5.22
C ALA A 41 7.32 1.68 -4.43
N ARG A 42 7.21 3.00 -4.56
CA ARG A 42 8.04 3.96 -3.82
C ARG A 42 7.82 3.86 -2.31
N GLN A 43 6.56 3.77 -1.87
CA GLN A 43 6.23 3.57 -0.46
C GLN A 43 6.78 2.25 0.07
N ALA A 44 6.72 1.17 -0.71
CA ALA A 44 7.29 -0.12 -0.35
C ALA A 44 8.82 -0.04 -0.14
N ILE A 45 9.54 0.72 -0.97
CA ILE A 45 10.99 0.95 -0.78
C ILE A 45 11.25 1.70 0.53
N ILE A 46 10.50 2.78 0.79
CA ILE A 46 10.64 3.57 2.02
C ILE A 46 10.40 2.67 3.26
N GLN A 47 9.36 1.85 3.22
CA GLN A 47 9.03 0.96 4.32
C GLN A 47 10.11 -0.12 4.51
N HIS A 48 10.58 -0.75 3.43
CA HIS A 48 11.71 -1.70 3.49
C HIS A 48 12.93 -1.07 4.15
N ARG A 49 13.27 0.18 3.80
CA ARG A 49 14.43 0.88 4.38
C ARG A 49 14.24 1.31 5.84
N ARG A 50 13.01 1.43 6.32
CA ARG A 50 12.72 1.67 7.75
C ARG A 50 12.79 0.40 8.59
N GLU A 51 12.42 -0.73 8.00
CA GLU A 51 12.22 -2.00 8.71
C GLU A 51 13.35 -3.00 8.51
N SER A 52 14.17 -2.82 7.47
CA SER A 52 15.21 -3.78 7.08
C SER A 52 16.49 -3.08 6.61
N THR A 53 17.62 -3.71 6.94
CA THR A 53 18.95 -3.33 6.48
C THR A 53 19.38 -4.11 5.23
N GLU A 54 18.58 -5.08 4.78
CA GLU A 54 18.93 -5.94 3.65
C GLU A 54 18.99 -5.17 2.33
N TYR A 55 19.78 -5.71 1.40
CA TYR A 55 19.81 -5.20 0.03
C TYR A 55 18.42 -5.30 -0.61
N LEU A 56 17.98 -4.22 -1.26
CA LEU A 56 16.63 -4.13 -1.81
C LEU A 56 16.53 -4.96 -3.10
N MET A 57 15.62 -5.93 -3.10
CA MET A 57 15.32 -6.80 -4.23
C MET A 57 13.91 -6.53 -4.76
N PRO A 58 13.60 -6.86 -6.03
CA PRO A 58 12.25 -6.67 -6.58
C PRO A 58 11.14 -7.30 -5.73
N ALA A 59 11.41 -8.49 -5.17
CA ALA A 59 10.46 -9.18 -4.30
C ALA A 59 10.08 -8.38 -3.04
N HIS A 60 10.99 -7.56 -2.50
CA HIS A 60 10.70 -6.65 -1.37
C HIS A 60 9.67 -5.60 -1.78
N VAL A 61 9.84 -5.02 -2.97
CA VAL A 61 8.93 -4.01 -3.51
C VAL A 61 7.54 -4.61 -3.77
N ILE A 62 7.47 -5.79 -4.39
CA ILE A 62 6.20 -6.50 -4.65
C ILE A 62 5.46 -6.77 -3.35
N ARG A 63 6.11 -7.39 -2.36
CA ARG A 63 5.47 -7.73 -1.08
C ARG A 63 4.98 -6.47 -0.36
N GLY A 64 5.78 -5.40 -0.34
CA GLY A 64 5.38 -4.12 0.26
C GLY A 64 4.19 -3.49 -0.46
N ALA A 65 4.23 -3.42 -1.79
CA ALA A 65 3.14 -2.85 -2.58
C ALA A 65 1.83 -3.63 -2.43
N GLN A 66 1.89 -4.96 -2.34
CA GLN A 66 0.72 -5.81 -2.07
C GLN A 66 0.11 -5.52 -0.70
N ARG A 67 0.93 -5.38 0.35
CA ARG A 67 0.46 -5.01 1.71
C ARG A 67 -0.22 -3.64 1.71
N LEU A 68 0.40 -2.64 1.08
CA LEU A 68 -0.16 -1.29 0.98
C LEU A 68 -1.49 -1.29 0.23
N ARG A 69 -1.57 -2.02 -0.90
CA ARG A 69 -2.82 -2.16 -1.65
C ARG A 69 -3.92 -2.83 -0.85
N ALA A 70 -3.60 -3.85 -0.07
CA ALA A 70 -4.56 -4.53 0.79
C ALA A 70 -5.07 -3.59 1.90
N ALA A 71 -4.18 -2.80 2.50
CA ALA A 71 -4.54 -1.80 3.50
C ALA A 71 -5.48 -0.73 2.94
N SER A 72 -5.21 -0.20 1.74
CA SER A 72 -6.09 0.76 1.07
C SER A 72 -7.48 0.16 0.78
N ARG A 73 -7.54 -1.07 0.24
CA ARG A 73 -8.81 -1.76 0.00
C ARG A 73 -9.61 -1.95 1.30
N ALA A 74 -8.95 -2.29 2.40
CA ALA A 74 -9.62 -2.48 3.69
C ALA A 74 -10.19 -1.17 4.27
N ILE A 75 -9.60 -0.01 3.95
CA ILE A 75 -10.14 1.30 4.31
C ILE A 75 -11.35 1.63 3.46
N GLU A 76 -11.26 1.41 2.14
CA GLU A 76 -12.37 1.66 1.20
C GLU A 76 -13.58 0.76 1.46
N SER A 77 -13.35 -0.50 1.84
CA SER A 77 -14.39 -1.50 2.09
C SER A 77 -14.88 -1.52 3.54
N ALA A 78 -14.82 -0.39 4.26
CA ALA A 78 -15.31 -0.34 5.64
C ALA A 78 -16.77 -0.82 5.68
N PRO A 79 -17.11 -1.76 6.60
CA PRO A 79 -18.44 -2.35 6.62
C PRO A 79 -19.49 -1.28 6.95
N THR A 80 -20.53 -1.21 6.13
CA THR A 80 -21.65 -0.29 6.33
C THR A 80 -22.73 -0.93 7.20
N CYS A 81 -23.47 -0.09 7.93
CA CYS A 81 -24.61 -0.55 8.70
C CYS A 81 -25.75 -0.96 7.76
N SER A 82 -26.25 -2.18 7.92
CA SER A 82 -27.40 -2.68 7.15
C SER A 82 -28.70 -1.93 7.45
N ARG A 83 -28.83 -1.36 8.66
CA ARG A 83 -30.02 -0.63 9.11
C ARG A 83 -29.99 0.86 8.74
N HIS A 84 -28.80 1.45 8.64
CA HIS A 84 -28.63 2.88 8.42
C HIS A 84 -27.68 3.15 7.24
N PRO A 85 -28.22 3.36 6.02
CA PRO A 85 -27.40 3.65 4.84
C PRO A 85 -26.49 4.86 5.06
N GLY A 86 -25.23 4.74 4.65
CA GLY A 86 -24.21 5.79 4.83
C GLY A 86 -23.55 5.84 6.21
N TYR A 87 -24.01 5.04 7.18
CA TYR A 87 -23.31 4.87 8.45
C TYR A 87 -22.30 3.72 8.35
N ILE A 88 -21.07 3.97 8.76
CA ILE A 88 -20.01 2.96 8.86
C ILE A 88 -20.03 2.28 10.24
N LEU A 89 -19.76 0.98 10.27
CA LEU A 89 -19.46 0.27 11.51
C LEU A 89 -18.03 0.62 11.90
N THR A 90 -17.83 1.03 13.15
CA THR A 90 -16.47 1.24 13.65
C THR A 90 -15.85 -0.12 13.96
N ARG A 91 -14.52 -0.26 13.86
CA ARG A 91 -13.86 -1.52 14.26
C ARG A 91 -13.97 -1.80 15.77
N LEU A 92 -14.28 -0.77 16.56
CA LEU A 92 -14.32 -0.85 18.02
C LEU A 92 -15.70 -1.25 18.54
N GLU A 93 -16.77 -1.01 17.76
CA GLU A 93 -18.13 -1.24 18.20
C GLU A 93 -18.93 -2.08 17.19
N PRO A 94 -19.70 -3.06 17.66
CA PRO A 94 -20.44 -3.99 16.79
C PRO A 94 -21.63 -3.34 16.06
N ILE A 95 -21.93 -2.07 16.36
CA ILE A 95 -23.07 -1.32 15.86
C ILE A 95 -22.64 0.09 15.43
N CYS A 96 -23.40 0.73 14.54
CA CYS A 96 -23.09 2.10 14.12
C CYS A 96 -23.56 3.13 15.17
N ALA A 97 -23.03 4.35 15.09
CA ALA A 97 -23.38 5.46 15.99
C ALA A 97 -24.87 5.85 16.00
N ARG A 98 -25.65 5.39 15.01
CA ARG A 98 -27.11 5.57 15.00
C ARG A 98 -27.83 4.42 15.70
N CYS A 99 -27.45 3.17 15.47
CA CYS A 99 -27.95 2.03 16.25
C CYS A 99 -27.72 2.23 17.75
N GLN A 100 -26.53 2.70 18.15
CA GLN A 100 -26.21 2.97 19.57
C GLN A 100 -27.17 3.96 20.23
N ARG A 101 -27.57 5.00 19.51
CA ARG A 101 -28.53 6.01 20.02
C ARG A 101 -29.93 5.42 20.14
N GLU A 102 -30.36 4.66 19.15
CA GLU A 102 -31.66 3.96 19.18
C GLU A 102 -31.74 2.93 20.32
N GLU A 103 -30.64 2.29 20.71
CA GLU A 103 -30.59 1.39 21.87
C GLU A 103 -30.67 2.13 23.22
N GLN A 104 -30.12 3.35 23.31
CA GLN A 104 -30.15 4.15 24.54
C GLN A 104 -31.49 4.87 24.79
N GLU A 105 -32.27 5.10 23.72
CA GLU A 105 -33.58 5.75 23.79
C GLU A 105 -34.75 4.76 23.96
N GLY A 106 -34.47 3.45 23.84
CA GLY A 106 -35.47 2.37 23.87
C GLY A 106 -35.67 1.70 25.24
N ASP A 107 -35.01 2.20 26.29
CA ASP A 107 -35.06 1.74 27.69
C ASP A 107 -35.66 2.84 28.59
#